data_AF-A0A2V9WL67-F1
#
_entry.id   AF-A0A2V9WL67-F1
#
_cell.length_a   1.000
_cell.length_b   1.000
_cell.length_c   1.000
_cell.angle_alpha   90.00
_cell.angle_beta   90.00
_cell.angle_gamma   90.00
#
_symmetry.space_group_name_H-M   'P 1'
#
loop_
_entity.id
_entity.type
_entity.pdbx_description
1 polymer ?
#
loop_
_entity_poly.entity_id
_entity_poly.type
_entity_poly.pdbx_seq_one_letter_code
_entity_poly.pdbx_strand_id
1 'polypeptide(L)'
;MGLALLALIWLITFVSTYFFVAKTWWFPVGASASAAWIDHQFAVTFILMGIVFVAAQGALGLFVWQYRDRGATQPVHYSHGNAKLEIIWTVLTAVLFIGLNLM
;
A
#
# COMPACT_ATOMS: atom_id res chain seq x y z
N MET A 1 22.06 9.02 5.11
CA MET A 1 20.64 9.29 5.43
C MET A 1 19.67 8.42 4.65
N GLY A 2 19.80 8.27 3.32
CA GLY A 2 18.88 7.44 2.51
C GLY A 2 18.75 5.96 2.94
N LEU A 3 19.85 5.32 3.39
CA LEU A 3 19.80 3.94 3.89
C LEU A 3 19.03 3.80 5.22
N ALA A 4 19.05 4.83 6.07
CA ALA A 4 18.27 4.82 7.32
C ALA A 4 16.77 4.95 7.02
N LEU A 5 16.40 5.78 6.04
CA LEU A 5 15.01 5.88 5.56
C LEU A 5 14.54 4.56 4.94
N LEU A 6 15.38 3.90 4.15
CA LEU A 6 15.08 2.56 3.62
C LEU A 6 14.80 1.57 4.75
N ALA A 7 15.72 1.46 5.71
CA ALA A 7 15.57 0.55 6.83
C ALA A 7 14.28 0.82 7.62
N LEU A 8 13.94 2.09 7.85
CA LEU A 8 12.71 2.49 8.51
C LEU A 8 11.47 2.09 7.72
N ILE A 9 11.42 2.38 6.41
CA ILE A 9 10.31 2.04 5.52
C ILE A 9 10.07 0.52 5.54
N TRP A 10 11.12 -0.27 5.34
CA TRP A 10 11.00 -1.72 5.32
C TRP A 10 10.64 -2.30 6.68
N LEU A 11 11.20 -1.75 7.78
CA LEU A 11 10.82 -2.16 9.13
C LEU A 11 9.33 -1.93 9.38
N ILE A 12 8.82 -0.72 9.12
CA ILE A 12 7.40 -0.39 9.26
C ILE A 12 6.55 -1.30 8.36
N THR A 13 6.99 -1.55 7.13
CA THR A 13 6.25 -2.39 6.18
C THR A 13 6.15 -3.83 6.66
N PHE A 14 7.25 -4.44 7.10
CA PHE A 14 7.25 -5.80 7.60
C PHE A 14 6.47 -5.95 8.90
N VAL A 15 6.64 -5.02 9.84
CA VAL A 15 5.91 -5.02 11.10
C VAL A 15 4.41 -4.88 10.83
N SER A 16 4.01 -3.89 10.02
CA SER A 16 2.59 -3.71 9.66
C SER A 16 2.05 -4.94 8.92
N THR A 17 2.74 -5.44 7.89
CA THR A 17 2.29 -6.61 7.12
C THR A 17 2.15 -7.85 7.99
N TYR A 18 3.06 -8.04 8.95
CA TYR A 18 2.95 -9.12 9.93
C TYR A 18 1.65 -9.02 10.74
N PHE A 19 1.33 -7.85 11.30
CA PHE A 19 0.09 -7.66 12.04
C PHE A 19 -1.16 -7.82 11.16
N PHE A 20 -1.09 -7.43 9.89
CA PHE A 20 -2.17 -7.65 8.93
C PHE A 20 -2.46 -9.15 8.72
N VAL A 21 -1.41 -9.96 8.58
CA VAL A 21 -1.53 -11.41 8.37
C VAL A 21 -1.89 -12.14 9.66
N ALA A 22 -1.30 -11.73 10.79
CA ALA A 22 -1.49 -12.39 12.08
C ALA A 22 -2.91 -12.19 12.65
N LYS A 23 -3.66 -11.18 12.19
CA LYS A 23 -5.02 -10.89 12.64
C LYS A 23 -5.12 -10.81 14.18
N THR A 24 -4.07 -10.29 14.83
CA THR A 24 -3.90 -10.33 16.30
C THR A 24 -5.07 -9.68 17.04
N TRP A 25 -5.67 -8.64 16.46
CA TRP A 25 -6.85 -7.95 16.99
C TRP A 25 -8.03 -8.06 16.03
N TRP A 26 -8.38 -9.28 15.65
CA TRP A 26 -9.54 -9.54 14.81
C TRP A 26 -10.86 -9.33 15.57
N PHE A 27 -11.96 -9.28 14.81
CA PHE A 27 -13.27 -9.02 15.37
C PHE A 27 -13.73 -10.07 16.40
N PRO A 28 -14.49 -9.64 17.42
CA PRO A 28 -15.20 -10.56 18.30
C PRO A 28 -16.32 -11.29 17.53
N VAL A 29 -16.90 -12.30 18.16
CA VAL A 29 -18.02 -13.07 17.58
C VAL A 29 -19.20 -12.13 17.28
N GLY A 30 -19.78 -12.26 16.08
CA GLY A 30 -20.90 -11.43 15.64
C GLY A 30 -22.13 -11.60 16.53
N ALA A 31 -22.70 -10.47 16.98
CA ALA A 31 -23.86 -10.43 17.87
C ALA A 31 -25.20 -10.14 17.14
N SER A 32 -25.18 -9.98 15.81
CA SER A 32 -26.36 -9.67 15.01
C SER A 32 -26.36 -10.44 13.68
N ALA A 33 -27.53 -10.60 13.06
CA ALA A 33 -27.66 -11.22 11.75
C ALA A 33 -26.89 -10.45 10.65
N SER A 34 -26.69 -9.14 10.83
CA SER A 34 -25.96 -8.29 9.90
C SER A 34 -24.43 -8.41 10.01
N ALA A 35 -23.92 -8.99 11.11
CA ALA A 35 -22.49 -9.06 11.38
C ALA A 35 -21.71 -9.79 10.27
N ALA A 36 -22.24 -10.90 9.76
CA ALA A 36 -21.57 -11.68 8.72
C ALA A 36 -21.31 -10.86 7.43
N TRP A 37 -22.25 -10.00 7.03
CA TRP A 37 -22.08 -9.17 5.83
C TRP A 37 -21.07 -8.04 6.07
N ILE A 38 -21.09 -7.41 7.25
CA ILE A 38 -20.14 -6.36 7.62
C ILE A 38 -18.73 -6.92 7.71
N ASP A 39 -18.55 -8.07 8.36
CA ASP A 39 -17.26 -8.74 8.50
C ASP A 39 -16.68 -9.14 7.15
N HIS A 40 -17.53 -9.59 6.22
CA HIS A 40 -17.12 -9.89 4.84
C HIS A 40 -16.63 -8.63 4.11
N GLN A 41 -17.41 -7.54 4.16
CA GLN A 41 -17.04 -6.26 3.55
C GLN A 41 -15.73 -5.71 4.12
N PHE A 42 -15.56 -5.77 5.44
CA PHE A 42 -14.32 -5.42 6.08
C PHE A 42 -13.17 -6.31 5.60
N ALA A 43 -13.33 -7.63 5.59
CA ALA A 43 -12.27 -8.55 5.21
C ALA A 43 -11.79 -8.32 3.77
N VAL A 44 -12.71 -8.11 2.83
CA VAL A 44 -12.40 -7.78 1.44
C VAL A 44 -11.63 -6.47 1.36
N THR A 45 -12.15 -5.41 1.99
CA THR A 45 -11.50 -4.09 2.02
C THR A 45 -10.10 -4.17 2.62
N PHE A 46 -9.98 -4.88 3.74
CA PHE A 46 -8.73 -5.03 4.49
C PHE A 46 -7.65 -5.72 3.65
N ILE A 47 -8.00 -6.79 2.94
CA ILE A 47 -7.07 -7.50 2.05
C ILE A 47 -6.64 -6.61 0.88
N LEU A 48 -7.59 -5.94 0.22
CA LEU A 48 -7.29 -5.06 -0.92
C LEU A 48 -6.38 -3.90 -0.51
N MET A 49 -6.69 -3.23 0.60
CA MET A 49 -5.84 -2.15 1.14
C MET A 49 -4.48 -2.66 1.58
N GLY A 50 -4.41 -3.86 2.16
CA GLY A 50 -3.14 -4.51 2.50
C GLY A 50 -2.25 -4.72 1.26
N ILE A 51 -2.82 -5.20 0.16
CA ILE A 51 -2.08 -5.38 -1.11
C ILE A 51 -1.56 -4.04 -1.63
N VAL A 52 -2.41 -3.01 -1.69
CA VAL A 52 -2.03 -1.67 -2.15
C VAL A 52 -0.92 -1.08 -1.27
N PHE A 53 -1.04 -1.23 0.06
CA PHE A 53 -0.04 -0.79 1.01
C PHE A 53 1.32 -1.45 0.76
N VAL A 54 1.37 -2.79 0.67
CA VAL A 54 2.63 -3.52 0.43
C VAL A 54 3.25 -3.13 -0.91
N ALA A 55 2.43 -2.99 -1.97
CA ALA A 55 2.92 -2.56 -3.28
C ALA A 55 3.52 -1.14 -3.24
N ALA A 56 2.84 -0.20 -2.58
CA ALA A 56 3.32 1.18 -2.46
C ALA A 56 4.61 1.28 -1.62
N GLN A 57 4.66 0.60 -0.47
CA GLN A 57 5.85 0.59 0.38
C GLN A 57 7.04 -0.11 -0.30
N GLY A 58 6.78 -1.22 -1.00
CA GLY A 58 7.80 -1.91 -1.80
C GLY A 58 8.36 -1.01 -2.88
N ALA A 59 7.51 -0.30 -3.64
CA ALA A 59 7.94 0.66 -4.65
C ALA A 59 8.77 1.81 -4.05
N LEU A 60 8.34 2.39 -2.94
CA LEU A 60 9.09 3.43 -2.23
C LEU A 60 10.47 2.92 -1.76
N GLY A 61 10.53 1.73 -1.16
CA GLY A 61 11.77 1.10 -0.74
C GLY A 61 12.71 0.85 -1.92
N LEU A 62 12.18 0.35 -3.05
CA LEU A 62 12.94 0.16 -4.28
C LEU A 62 13.52 1.48 -4.80
N PHE A 63 12.73 2.56 -4.83
CA PHE A 63 13.19 3.86 -5.30
C PHE A 63 14.25 4.47 -4.39
N VAL A 64 14.12 4.36 -3.06
CA VAL A 64 15.17 4.79 -2.14
C VAL A 64 16.46 3.99 -2.38
N TRP A 65 16.38 2.69 -2.65
CA TRP A 65 17.56 1.87 -2.93
C TRP A 65 18.21 2.16 -4.30
N GLN A 66 17.38 2.33 -5.33
CA GLN A 66 17.81 2.56 -6.71
C GLN A 66 18.40 3.96 -6.89
N TYR A 67 17.71 4.97 -6.37
CA TYR A 67 18.05 6.39 -6.55
C TYR A 67 18.76 7.02 -5.35
N ARG A 68 19.25 6.23 -4.37
CA ARG A 68 20.14 6.77 -3.33
C ARG A 68 21.37 7.40 -3.95
N ASP A 69 21.88 8.42 -3.28
CA ASP A 69 23.17 9.00 -3.62
C ASP A 69 24.28 7.94 -3.51
N ARG A 70 25.02 7.78 -4.61
CA ARG A 70 26.17 6.86 -4.75
C ARG A 70 27.45 7.61 -5.10
N GLY A 71 27.48 8.95 -4.97
CA GLY A 71 28.60 9.79 -5.37
C GLY A 71 28.74 9.97 -6.88
N ALA A 72 27.69 9.67 -7.65
CA ALA A 72 27.68 9.87 -9.09
C ALA A 72 27.22 11.30 -9.41
N THR A 73 28.07 12.06 -10.10
CA THR A 73 27.88 13.47 -10.51
C THR A 73 26.87 13.65 -11.65
N GLN A 74 25.89 12.76 -11.79
CA GLN A 74 24.91 12.89 -12.86
C GLN A 74 23.87 13.96 -12.51
N PRO A 75 23.60 14.92 -13.40
CA PRO A 75 22.62 15.96 -13.16
C PRO A 75 21.22 15.36 -12.95
N VAL A 76 20.49 15.93 -11.99
CA VAL A 76 19.10 15.54 -11.69
C VAL A 76 18.22 15.82 -12.91
N HIS A 77 17.60 14.78 -13.46
CA HIS A 77 16.60 14.92 -14.52
C HIS A 77 15.24 15.26 -13.92
N TYR A 78 14.77 16.48 -14.19
CA TYR A 78 13.42 16.91 -13.83
C TYR A 78 12.43 16.51 -14.93
N SER A 79 11.37 15.82 -14.55
CA SER A 79 10.23 15.50 -15.41
C SER A 79 9.01 16.27 -14.90
N HIS A 80 8.25 16.87 -15.82
CA HIS A 80 7.08 17.71 -15.49
C HIS A 80 5.80 16.92 -15.20
N GLY A 81 5.88 15.59 -15.17
CA GLY A 81 4.74 14.70 -14.95
C GLY A 81 4.62 13.66 -16.06
N ASN A 82 3.78 12.66 -15.84
CA ASN A 82 3.52 11.62 -16.82
C ASN A 82 2.02 11.34 -16.86
N ALA A 83 1.34 12.02 -17.78
CA ALA A 83 -0.11 11.91 -17.96
C ALA A 83 -0.59 10.45 -18.11
N LYS A 84 0.21 9.56 -18.71
CA LYS A 84 -0.16 8.14 -18.82
C LYS A 84 -0.17 7.46 -17.45
N LEU A 85 0.85 7.70 -16.62
CA LEU A 85 0.91 7.14 -15.27
C LEU A 85 -0.22 7.71 -14.40
N GLU A 86 -0.46 9.01 -14.53
CA GLU A 86 -1.51 9.74 -13.84
C GLU A 86 -2.90 9.16 -14.10
N ILE A 87 -3.22 8.93 -15.37
CA ILE A 87 -4.48 8.30 -15.77
C ILE A 87 -4.57 6.87 -15.23
N ILE A 88 -3.50 6.08 -15.35
CA ILE A 88 -3.49 4.68 -14.91
C ILE A 88 -3.79 4.56 -13.42
N TRP A 89 -3.09 5.29 -12.55
CA TRP A 89 -3.32 5.18 -11.11
C TRP A 89 -4.69 5.72 -10.71
N THR A 90 -5.20 6.74 -11.41
CA THR A 90 -6.50 7.35 -11.10
C THR A 90 -7.62 6.40 -11.48
N VAL A 91 -7.56 5.80 -12.66
CA VAL A 91 -8.53 4.79 -13.13
C VAL A 91 -8.48 3.55 -12.24
N LEU A 92 -7.29 3.05 -11.91
CA LEU A 92 -7.16 1.90 -10.99
C LEU A 92 -7.80 2.19 -9.63
N THR A 93 -7.58 3.39 -9.08
CA THR A 93 -8.18 3.80 -7.81
C THR A 93 -9.71 3.90 -7.91
N ALA A 94 -10.22 4.49 -9.00
CA ALA A 94 -11.66 4.59 -9.24
C ALA A 94 -12.32 3.20 -9.37
N VAL A 95 -11.73 2.30 -10.16
CA VAL A 95 -12.23 0.93 -10.33
C VAL A 95 -12.20 0.17 -9.01
N LEU A 96 -11.16 0.32 -8.21
CA LEU A 96 -11.05 -0.33 -6.90
C LEU A 96 -12.20 0.11 -5.97
N PHE A 97 -12.42 1.42 -5.82
CA PHE A 97 -13.43 1.92 -4.89
C PHE A 97 -14.87 1.74 -5.38
N ILE A 98 -15.12 1.92 -6.68
CA ILE A 98 -16.44 1.64 -7.25
C ILE A 98 -16.72 0.14 -7.17
N GLY A 99 -15.75 -0.70 -7.52
CA GLY A 99 -15.86 -2.15 -7.40
C GLY A 99 -16.19 -2.57 -5.97
N LEU A 100 -15.46 -2.04 -4.97
CA LEU A 100 -15.71 -2.33 -3.57
C LEU A 100 -17.12 -1.91 -3.12
N ASN A 101 -17.63 -0.77 -3.61
CA ASN A 101 -18.96 -0.30 -3.24
C ASN A 101 -20.11 -1.15 -3.82
N LEU A 102 -19.86 -1.85 -4.92
CA LEU A 102 -20.85 -2.70 -5.59
C LEU A 102 -20.91 -4.14 -5.05
N MET A 103 -19.94 -4.52 -4.21
CA MET A 103 -19.88 -5.82 -3.52
C MET A 103 -20.72 -5.79 -2.24
#